data_AF-A0A0C2GZL1-F1
#
_entry.id   AF-A0A0C2GZL1-F1
#
_cell.length_a   1.000
_cell.length_b   1.000
_cell.length_c   1.000
_cell.angle_alpha   90.00
_cell.angle_beta   90.00
_cell.angle_gamma   90.00
#
_symmetry.space_group_name_H-M   'P 1'
#
loop_
_entity.id
_entity.type
_entity.pdbx_description
1 polymer ?
#
loop_
_entity_poly.entity_id
_entity_poly.type
_entity_poly.pdbx_seq_one_letter_code
_entity_poly.pdbx_strand_id
1 'polypeptide(L)'
;MIKELNRKADSEGLCCICMEKCNEILLPCLHSFCMVCVAQEMEFRPQFNCPICKARIERPIEESWEVPDPPNPEEVVAYLSKLGRK
;
A
#
# COMPACT_ATOMS: atom_id res chain seq x y z
N MET A 1 25.34 5.52 -12.79
CA MET A 1 25.14 6.57 -11.77
C MET A 1 23.64 6.75 -11.62
N ILE A 2 23.03 5.97 -10.72
CA ILE A 2 21.58 6.00 -10.46
C ILE A 2 21.33 7.40 -9.89
N LYS A 3 20.63 8.25 -10.65
CA LYS A 3 20.20 9.55 -10.14
C LYS A 3 19.29 9.26 -8.96
N GLU A 4 19.76 9.61 -7.77
CA GLU A 4 18.95 9.68 -6.58
C GLU A 4 17.64 10.36 -6.96
N LEU A 5 16.55 9.62 -6.85
CA LEU A 5 15.20 10.17 -6.94
C LEU A 5 14.99 10.96 -5.66
N ASN A 6 15.64 12.12 -5.61
CA ASN A 6 15.27 13.22 -4.74
C ASN A 6 13.87 13.64 -5.19
N ARG A 7 12.87 12.94 -4.66
CA ARG A 7 11.45 13.29 -4.74
C ARG A 7 11.35 14.67 -4.10
N LYS A 8 11.42 15.70 -4.94
CA LYS A 8 11.20 17.08 -4.52
C LYS A 8 9.93 17.07 -3.69
N ALA A 9 10.03 17.55 -2.46
CA ALA A 9 8.89 17.89 -1.63
C ALA A 9 8.23 19.16 -2.21
N ASP A 10 7.80 19.09 -3.47
CA ASP A 10 6.70 19.94 -3.92
C ASP A 10 5.47 19.45 -3.16
N SER A 11 4.61 20.38 -2.79
CA SER A 11 3.40 20.20 -1.98
C SER A 11 2.45 19.09 -2.46
N GLU A 12 2.69 18.50 -3.63
CA GLU A 12 1.98 17.35 -4.21
C GLU A 12 2.19 16.03 -3.44
N GLY A 13 3.26 15.93 -2.66
CA GLY A 13 3.59 14.71 -1.92
C GLY A 13 3.07 14.62 -0.49
N LEU A 14 2.43 15.69 0.02
CA LEU A 14 2.02 15.81 1.41
C LEU A 14 0.56 15.38 1.63
N CYS A 15 0.29 14.86 2.83
CA CYS A 15 -1.04 14.45 3.24
C CYS A 15 -1.93 15.67 3.45
N CYS A 16 -3.06 15.74 2.75
CA CYS A 16 -3.98 16.87 2.85
C CYS A 16 -4.80 16.91 4.15
N ILE A 17 -4.67 15.91 5.03
CA ILE A 17 -5.31 15.89 6.36
C ILE A 17 -4.46 16.67 7.37
N CYS A 18 -3.16 16.33 7.50
CA CYS A 18 -2.26 16.97 8.46
C CYS A 18 -1.38 18.08 7.84
N MET A 19 -1.21 18.10 6.51
CA MET A 19 -0.32 19.00 5.78
C MET A 19 1.16 18.95 6.18
N GLU A 20 1.56 17.96 6.98
CA GLU A 20 2.91 17.83 7.54
C GLU A 20 3.67 16.64 6.95
N LYS A 21 3.01 15.48 6.83
CA LYS A 21 3.66 14.19 6.51
C LYS A 21 3.45 13.82 5.05
N CYS A 22 4.41 13.10 4.48
CA CYS A 22 4.30 12.57 3.13
C CYS A 22 3.18 11.53 3.01
N ASN A 23 2.63 11.40 1.81
CA ASN A 23 1.70 10.31 1.47
C ASN A 23 2.45 8.97 1.42
N GLU A 24 1.88 7.98 2.11
CA GLU A 24 2.45 6.64 2.32
C GLU A 24 1.46 5.53 1.96
N ILE A 25 0.17 5.77 2.21
CA ILE A 25 -0.91 4.81 1.97
C ILE A 25 -1.77 5.30 0.80
N LEU A 26 -2.05 4.40 -0.13
CA LEU A 26 -3.02 4.60 -1.20
C LEU A 26 -4.33 3.90 -0.83
N LEU A 27 -5.42 4.65 -0.77
CA LEU A 27 -6.76 4.08 -0.54
C LEU A 27 -7.30 3.40 -1.81
N PRO A 28 -8.31 2.51 -1.72
CA PRO A 28 -8.94 1.87 -2.88
C PRO A 28 -9.49 2.85 -3.93
N CYS A 29 -9.84 4.07 -3.52
CA CYS A 29 -10.29 5.15 -4.41
C CYS A 29 -9.14 5.94 -5.07
N LEU A 30 -7.91 5.42 -5.03
CA LEU A 30 -6.68 5.96 -5.64
C LEU A 30 -6.24 7.34 -5.10
N HIS A 31 -6.68 7.69 -3.90
CA HIS A 31 -6.19 8.88 -3.19
C HIS A 31 -5.24 8.49 -2.08
N SER A 32 -4.21 9.30 -1.86
CA SER A 32 -3.12 8.96 -0.94
C SER A 32 -3.03 9.92 0.25
N PHE A 33 -2.61 9.36 1.39
CA PHE A 33 -2.52 10.05 2.69
C PHE A 33 -1.34 9.48 3.49
N CYS A 34 -0.94 10.12 4.59
CA CYS A 34 0.06 9.55 5.49
C CYS A 34 -0.55 8.43 6.34
N MET A 35 0.27 7.46 6.75
CA MET A 35 -0.19 6.27 7.48
C MET A 35 -0.89 6.65 8.80
N VAL A 36 -0.35 7.64 9.52
CA VAL A 36 -0.88 8.08 10.82
C VAL A 36 -2.30 8.62 10.70
N CYS A 37 -2.57 9.46 9.69
CA CYS A 37 -3.90 10.03 9.52
C CYS A 37 -4.92 8.97 9.10
N VAL A 38 -4.54 8.02 8.23
CA VAL A 38 -5.43 6.91 7.86
C VAL A 38 -5.76 6.05 9.08
N ALA A 39 -4.74 5.66 9.86
CA ALA A 39 -4.94 4.83 11.06
C ALA A 39 -5.87 5.51 12.09
N GLN A 40 -5.66 6.80 12.37
CA GLN A 40 -6.50 7.56 13.29
C GLN A 40 -7.94 7.70 12.79
N GLU A 41 -8.12 8.02 11.50
CA GLU A 41 -9.46 8.11 10.91
C GLU A 41 -10.20 6.77 11.00
N MET A 42 -9.52 5.65 10.80
CA MET A 42 -10.09 4.32 10.93
C MET A 42 -10.43 3.94 12.38
N GLU A 43 -9.61 4.35 13.34
CA GLU A 43 -9.83 4.09 14.76
C GLU A 43 -11.03 4.87 15.30
N PHE A 44 -11.14 6.16 14.98
CA PHE A 44 -12.20 7.03 15.51
C PHE A 44 -13.47 7.04 14.65
N ARG A 45 -13.38 6.70 13.36
CA ARG A 45 -14.51 6.67 12.43
C ARG A 45 -14.60 5.31 11.75
N PRO A 46 -15.43 4.38 12.26
CA PRO A 46 -15.69 3.10 11.59
C PRO A 46 -16.36 3.25 10.21
N GLN A 47 -16.76 4.47 9.84
CA GLN A 47 -17.31 4.83 8.52
C GLN A 47 -16.42 5.88 7.84
N PHE A 48 -15.11 5.60 7.75
CA PHE A 48 -14.17 6.50 7.11
C PHE A 48 -14.52 6.71 5.62
N ASN A 49 -14.67 7.97 5.23
CA ASN A 49 -14.90 8.38 3.84
C ASN A 49 -13.68 9.17 3.36
N CYS A 50 -13.23 8.91 2.14
CA CYS A 50 -12.11 9.63 1.55
C CYS A 50 -12.37 11.14 1.58
N PRO A 51 -11.48 11.96 2.18
CA PRO A 51 -11.66 13.41 2.24
C PRO A 51 -11.83 14.08 0.87
N ILE A 52 -11.25 13.50 -0.18
CA ILE A 52 -11.21 14.05 -1.54
C ILE A 52 -12.46 13.68 -2.34
N CYS A 53 -12.74 12.39 -2.52
CA CYS A 53 -13.83 11.93 -3.39
C CYS A 53 -15.08 11.42 -2.64
N LYS A 54 -15.04 11.40 -1.30
CA LYS A 54 -16.12 10.90 -0.43
C LYS A 54 -16.48 9.43 -0.60
N ALA A 55 -15.69 8.67 -1.37
CA ALA A 55 -15.83 7.22 -1.44
C ALA A 55 -15.71 6.60 -0.03
N ARG A 56 -16.62 5.71 0.31
CA ARG A 56 -16.58 4.95 1.57
C ARG A 56 -15.41 3.98 1.52
N ILE A 57 -14.61 3.97 2.58
CA ILE A 57 -13.41 3.14 2.69
C ILE A 57 -13.67 2.10 3.76
N GLU A 58 -13.95 0.88 3.32
CA GLU A 58 -14.14 -0.27 4.19
C GLU A 58 -12.84 -1.06 4.22
N ARG A 59 -12.31 -1.32 5.42
CA ARG A 59 -11.24 -2.31 5.67
C ARG A 59 -9.99 -2.24 4.74
N PRO A 60 -9.39 -1.07 4.43
CA PRO A 60 -8.24 -0.95 3.53
C PRO A 60 -6.96 -1.67 4.04
N ILE A 61 -6.90 -2.06 5.32
CA ILE A 61 -5.74 -2.76 5.92
C ILE A 61 -5.95 -4.28 5.95
N GLU A 62 -7.19 -4.76 6.14
CA GLU A 62 -7.48 -6.21 6.17
C GLU A 62 -7.58 -6.82 4.75
N GLU A 63 -7.75 -5.98 3.72
CA GLU A 63 -7.59 -6.37 2.31
C GLU A 63 -6.17 -6.09 1.79
N SER A 64 -5.18 -5.90 2.68
CA SER A 64 -3.79 -5.86 2.27
C SER A 64 -3.42 -7.23 1.72
N TRP A 65 -3.18 -7.32 0.41
CA TRP A 65 -2.68 -8.53 -0.24
C TRP A 65 -1.53 -9.12 0.56
N GLU A 66 -1.76 -10.28 1.17
CA GLU A 66 -0.69 -11.03 1.83
C GLU A 66 0.23 -11.57 0.74
N VAL A 67 1.50 -11.18 0.80
CA VAL A 67 2.52 -11.81 -0.04
C VAL A 67 2.83 -13.15 0.64
N PRO A 68 2.52 -14.29 0.00
CA PRO A 68 2.86 -15.58 0.58
C PRO A 68 4.38 -15.71 0.70
N ASP A 69 4.83 -16.44 1.71
CA ASP A 69 6.24 -16.77 1.86
C ASP A 69 6.77 -17.49 0.60
N PRO A 70 8.04 -17.28 0.25
CA PRO A 70 8.64 -17.99 -0.86
C PRO A 70 8.55 -19.51 -0.64
N PRO A 71 8.23 -20.29 -1.69
CA PRO A 71 8.14 -21.74 -1.57
C PRO A 71 9.50 -22.36 -1.25
N ASN A 72 9.48 -23.54 -0.64
CA ASN A 72 10.69 -24.27 -0.29
C ASN A 72 11.52 -24.63 -1.54
N PRO A 73 12.84 -24.32 -1.60
CA PRO A 73 13.65 -24.51 -2.80
C PRO A 73 13.66 -25.96 -3.32
N GLU A 74 13.66 -26.96 -2.45
CA GLU A 74 13.65 -28.37 -2.86
C GLU A 74 12.35 -28.76 -3.59
N GLU A 75 11.22 -28.18 -3.21
CA GLU A 75 9.93 -28.42 -3.87
C GLU A 75 9.92 -27.82 -5.27
N VAL A 76 10.48 -26.62 -5.42
CA VAL A 76 10.65 -25.95 -6.71
C VAL A 76 11.51 -26.80 -7.64
N VAL A 77 12.65 -27.30 -7.16
CA VAL A 77 13.54 -28.17 -7.95
C VAL A 77 12.85 -29.47 -8.36
N ALA A 78 12.11 -30.10 -7.45
CA ALA A 78 11.37 -31.32 -7.74
C ALA A 78 10.28 -31.10 -8.79
N TYR A 79 9.57 -29.97 -8.74
CA TYR A 79 8.58 -29.59 -9.75
C TYR A 79 9.21 -29.35 -11.12
N LEU A 80 10.26 -28.54 -11.20
CA LEU A 80 10.96 -28.24 -12.45
C LEU A 80 11.53 -29.51 -13.12
N SER A 81 12.07 -30.42 -12.32
CA SER A 81 12.58 -31.72 -12.79
C SER A 81 11.49 -32.61 -13.41
N LYS A 82 10.24 -32.49 -12.94
CA LYS A 82 9.09 -33.20 -13.52
C LYS A 82 8.65 -32.57 -14.85
N LEU A 83 8.76 -31.26 -15.00
CA LEU A 83 8.39 -30.54 -16.22
C LEU A 83 9.41 -30.75 -17.36
N GLY A 84 10.71 -30.78 -17.03
CA GLY A 84 11.78 -30.98 -18.01
C GLY A 84 11.90 -32.41 -18.58
N ARG A 85 11.01 -33.32 -18.18
CA ARG A 85 10.95 -34.71 -18.66
C ARG A 85 9.99 -34.91 -19.83
N LYS A 86 9.54 -33.84 -20.49
CA LYS A 86 8.78 -33.89 -21.75
C LYS A 86 9.69 -33.67 -22.95
#